data_AF-A0ABD6ESJ5-F1
#
_entry.id   AF-A0ABD6ESJ5-F1
#
_cell.length_a   1.000
_cell.length_b   1.000
_cell.length_c   1.000
_cell.angle_alpha   90.00
_cell.angle_beta   90.00
_cell.angle_gamma   90.00
#
_symmetry.space_group_name_H-M   'P 1'
#
loop_
_entity.id
_entity.type
_entity.pdbx_description
1 polymer ?
#
loop_
_entity_poly.entity_id
_entity_poly.type
_entity_poly.pdbx_seq_one_letter_code
_entity_poly.pdbx_strand_id
1 'polypeptide(L)'
;MDESVKLRRRIPSNSDELRPRLGSISSVGSSVQHLWTSRPDRPLHVAQASLFTASSGWTNYKGFFNLAILLLFLSNARVALENLMKYGILISPLQWLYFVTTDPWNCPYLLLALLSNITVLASLFIEKMIARRWLPELIAAAIYIAILSVHITFPVIVTVIVQVYLSLIPHENFTAISTAAC
;
A
#
# COMPACT_ATOMS: atom_id res chain seq x y z
N MET A 1 27.67 -30.89 10.80
CA MET A 1 28.49 -30.26 9.74
C MET A 1 27.61 -29.16 9.15
N ASP A 2 27.62 -27.91 9.61
CA ASP A 2 28.77 -27.06 9.89
C ASP A 2 28.50 -26.18 11.12
N GLU A 3 29.53 -26.07 11.95
CA GLU A 3 29.59 -25.48 13.26
C GLU A 3 30.44 -24.20 13.11
N SER A 4 29.98 -23.08 13.64
CA SER A 4 30.80 -21.91 13.96
C SER A 4 31.42 -21.09 12.82
N VAL A 5 30.62 -20.26 12.13
CA VAL A 5 31.14 -18.97 11.65
C VAL A 5 31.33 -18.07 12.87
N LYS A 6 32.51 -18.21 13.45
CA LYS A 6 33.07 -17.44 14.55
C LYS A 6 33.16 -15.98 14.11
N LEU A 7 32.05 -15.24 14.28
CA LEU A 7 32.02 -13.79 14.12
C LEU A 7 33.17 -13.23 14.94
N ARG A 8 34.16 -12.67 14.24
CA ARG A 8 35.29 -11.95 14.82
C ARG A 8 34.73 -10.75 15.56
N ARG A 9 34.32 -10.96 16.81
CA ARG A 9 33.91 -9.94 17.75
C ARG A 9 35.05 -8.92 17.78
N ARG A 10 34.80 -7.74 17.20
CA ARG A 10 35.70 -6.61 17.35
C ARG A 10 35.67 -6.27 18.83
N ILE A 11 36.80 -6.49 19.48
CA ILE A 11 37.04 -6.11 20.87
C ILE A 11 36.65 -4.62 20.98
N PRO A 12 35.73 -4.23 21.87
CA PRO A 12 35.53 -2.81 22.13
C PRO A 12 36.86 -2.31 22.68
N SER A 13 37.50 -1.35 22.01
CA SER A 13 38.65 -0.69 22.61
C SER A 13 38.12 0.06 23.82
N ASN A 14 38.29 -0.55 24.98
CA ASN A 14 38.11 0.08 26.27
C ASN A 14 39.06 1.29 26.28
N SER A 15 38.55 2.48 25.99
CA SER A 15 39.35 3.70 25.88
C SER A 15 39.73 4.29 27.25
N ASP A 16 39.56 3.55 28.33
CA ASP A 16 39.76 4.05 29.70
C ASP A 16 41.08 3.66 30.36
N GLU A 17 41.99 2.99 29.65
CA GLU A 17 43.26 2.61 30.26
C GLU A 17 44.42 2.98 29.34
N LEU A 18 44.80 4.26 29.39
CA LEU A 18 46.10 4.79 28.96
C LEU A 18 46.18 6.29 29.32
N ARG A 19 45.96 6.60 30.61
CA ARG A 19 46.39 7.88 31.19
C ARG A 19 47.88 7.76 31.53
N PRO A 20 48.79 8.53 30.89
CA PRO A 20 50.13 8.68 31.43
C PRO A 20 49.97 9.36 32.80
N ARG A 21 50.58 8.80 33.84
CA ARG A 21 50.71 9.48 35.13
C ARG A 21 51.56 10.73 34.93
N LEU A 22 50.92 11.86 34.65
CA LEU A 22 51.56 13.14 34.54
C LEU A 22 51.39 13.88 35.87
N GLY A 23 52.51 14.07 36.56
CA GLY A 23 52.60 14.91 37.75
C GLY A 23 52.06 16.32 37.47
N SER A 24 51.57 16.94 38.54
CA SER A 24 50.96 18.26 38.59
C SER A 24 51.85 19.37 37.99
N ILE A 25 51.49 19.87 36.80
CA ILE A 25 51.78 21.25 36.36
C ILE A 25 50.54 21.76 35.62
N SER A 26 49.77 22.63 36.27
CA SER A 26 48.42 23.06 35.89
C SER A 26 48.36 24.38 35.12
N SER A 27 49.33 24.70 34.26
CA SER A 27 49.33 25.99 33.51
C SER A 27 49.67 25.90 32.02
N VAL A 28 49.78 24.69 31.45
CA VAL A 28 50.13 24.50 30.02
C VAL A 28 49.01 23.75 29.26
N GLY A 29 47.75 23.90 29.69
CA GLY A 29 46.63 23.08 29.21
C GLY A 29 45.98 23.55 27.91
N SER A 30 45.76 24.85 27.74
CA SER A 30 44.92 25.40 26.66
C SER A 30 45.66 25.53 25.32
N SER A 31 46.92 25.96 25.32
CA SER A 31 47.74 26.07 24.09
C SER A 31 48.12 24.69 23.53
N VAL A 32 48.31 23.71 24.41
CA VAL A 32 48.62 22.33 24.02
C VAL A 32 47.38 21.66 23.42
N GLN A 33 46.18 21.82 23.99
CA GLN A 33 44.95 21.25 23.44
C GLN A 33 44.64 21.68 21.99
N HIS A 34 44.83 22.96 21.65
CA HIS A 34 44.65 23.45 20.27
C HIS A 34 45.70 22.87 19.30
N LEU A 35 46.95 22.67 19.76
CA LEU A 35 47.99 22.01 18.99
C LEU A 35 47.67 20.53 18.73
N TRP A 36 47.04 19.82 19.67
CA TRP A 36 46.59 18.43 19.49
C TRP A 36 45.43 18.26 18.51
N THR A 37 44.51 19.24 18.41
CA THR A 37 43.41 19.19 17.44
C THR A 37 43.84 19.54 16.02
N SER A 38 44.94 20.29 15.86
CA SER A 38 45.45 20.76 14.56
C SER A 38 46.60 19.91 14.00
N ARG A 39 46.88 18.76 14.61
CA ARG A 39 47.87 17.79 14.11
C ARG A 39 47.37 17.10 12.83
N PRO A 40 48.11 17.18 11.70
CA PRO A 40 47.69 16.57 10.43
C PRO A 40 47.68 15.02 10.48
N ASP A 41 48.31 14.44 11.50
CA ASP A 41 48.47 13.02 11.78
C ASP A 41 47.31 12.39 12.58
N ARG A 42 46.25 13.15 12.88
CA ARG A 42 45.06 12.59 13.53
C ARG A 42 44.27 11.72 12.54
N PRO A 43 43.98 10.44 12.86
CA PRO A 43 43.13 9.62 12.00
C PRO A 43 41.72 10.20 11.96
N LEU A 44 41.32 10.71 10.79
CA LEU A 44 39.96 11.21 10.53
C LEU A 44 38.97 10.06 10.29
N HIS A 45 39.48 8.90 9.87
CA HIS A 45 38.68 7.72 9.59
C HIS A 45 38.36 6.98 10.89
N VAL A 46 37.10 7.05 11.31
CA VAL A 46 36.55 6.19 12.35
C VAL A 46 35.96 4.97 11.66
N ALA A 47 36.19 3.79 12.21
CA ALA A 47 35.62 2.58 11.66
C ALA A 47 34.12 2.50 11.99
N GLN A 48 33.29 2.97 11.06
CA GLN A 48 31.83 2.94 11.15
C GLN A 48 31.26 1.82 10.30
N ALA A 49 30.18 1.18 10.75
CA ALA A 49 29.41 0.26 9.92
C ALA A 49 28.68 1.06 8.82
N SER A 50 28.54 0.51 7.61
CA SER A 50 27.74 1.13 6.57
C SER A 50 26.31 1.35 7.08
N LEU A 51 25.68 2.47 6.74
CA LEU A 51 24.30 2.76 7.17
C LEU A 51 23.32 1.66 6.73
N PHE A 52 23.60 0.98 5.63
CA PHE A 52 22.82 -0.14 5.11
C PHE A 52 23.16 -1.51 5.74
N THR A 53 24.16 -1.60 6.62
CA THR A 53 24.46 -2.83 7.35
C THR A 53 23.39 -3.06 8.42
N ALA A 54 22.85 -4.29 8.53
CA ALA A 54 21.80 -4.63 9.49
C ALA A 54 22.17 -4.35 10.97
N SER A 55 23.45 -4.25 11.30
CA SER A 55 23.95 -3.91 12.64
C SER A 55 24.14 -2.40 12.89
N SER A 56 23.79 -1.52 11.93
CA SER A 56 24.02 -0.07 12.02
C SER A 56 22.98 0.67 12.88
N GLY A 57 21.79 0.08 13.09
CA GLY A 57 20.69 0.71 13.81
C GLY A 57 20.08 1.93 13.11
N TRP A 58 20.39 2.17 11.83
CA TRP A 58 19.90 3.33 11.08
C TRP A 58 18.46 3.12 10.59
N THR A 59 17.55 4.05 10.91
CA THR A 59 16.11 3.96 10.61
C THR A 59 15.58 5.11 9.74
N ASN A 60 16.42 6.07 9.35
CA ASN A 60 16.01 7.29 8.65
C ASN A 60 15.91 7.13 7.12
N TYR A 61 15.03 6.24 6.63
CA TYR A 61 14.84 5.94 5.21
C TYR A 61 13.97 6.95 4.42
N LYS A 62 13.57 8.07 5.03
CA LYS A 62 12.66 9.05 4.42
C LYS A 62 13.15 9.57 3.07
N GLY A 63 14.46 9.79 2.92
CA GLY A 63 15.06 10.23 1.66
C GLY A 63 14.95 9.18 0.54
N PHE A 64 15.13 7.90 0.87
CA PHE A 64 14.98 6.80 -0.09
C PHE A 64 13.51 6.63 -0.50
N PHE A 65 12.59 6.72 0.46
CA PHE A 65 11.14 6.66 0.17
C PHE A 65 10.67 7.82 -0.72
N ASN A 66 11.13 9.04 -0.45
CA ASN A 66 10.82 10.21 -1.28
C ASN A 66 11.40 10.06 -2.69
N LEU A 67 12.63 9.53 -2.80
CA LEU A 67 13.23 9.23 -4.11
C LEU A 67 12.44 8.15 -4.86
N ALA A 68 11.99 7.09 -4.18
CA ALA A 68 11.18 6.03 -4.79
C ALA A 68 9.85 6.57 -5.34
N ILE A 69 9.15 7.41 -4.58
CA ILE A 69 7.93 8.08 -5.05
C ILE A 69 8.22 8.99 -6.24
N LEU A 70 9.30 9.78 -6.19
CA LEU A 70 9.67 10.68 -7.29
C LEU A 70 9.99 9.90 -8.57
N LEU A 71 10.75 8.82 -8.47
CA LEU A 71 11.08 7.95 -9.60
C LEU A 71 9.82 7.26 -10.16
N LEU A 72 8.93 6.79 -9.28
CA LEU A 72 7.65 6.20 -9.67
C LEU A 72 6.78 7.22 -10.42
N PHE A 73 6.67 8.44 -9.90
CA PHE A 73 5.90 9.48 -10.55
C PHE A 73 6.51 9.87 -11.89
N LEU A 74 7.82 10.13 -11.95
CA LEU A 74 8.48 10.59 -13.17
C LEU A 74 8.48 9.52 -14.27
N SER A 75 8.65 8.25 -13.92
CA SER A 75 8.62 7.14 -14.88
C SER A 75 7.22 6.92 -15.45
N ASN A 76 6.19 6.92 -14.60
CA ASN A 76 4.81 6.75 -15.04
C ASN A 76 4.24 8.01 -15.72
N ALA A 77 4.60 9.22 -15.26
CA ALA A 77 4.12 10.48 -15.81
C ALA A 77 4.56 10.69 -17.25
N ARG A 78 5.77 10.26 -17.63
CA ARG A 78 6.23 10.32 -19.02
C ARG A 78 5.30 9.54 -19.95
N VAL A 79 5.01 8.28 -19.61
CA VAL A 79 4.15 7.40 -20.40
C VAL A 79 2.70 7.89 -20.36
N ALA A 80 2.23 8.37 -19.21
CA ALA A 80 0.90 8.94 -19.06
C ALA A 80 0.71 10.21 -19.91
N LEU A 81 1.70 11.11 -19.95
CA LEU A 81 1.66 12.32 -20.79
C LEU A 81 1.73 11.98 -22.27
N GLU A 82 2.53 10.97 -22.66
CA GLU A 82 2.54 10.48 -24.04
C GLU A 82 1.17 9.93 -24.44
N ASN A 83 0.54 9.15 -23.57
CA ASN A 83 -0.81 8.63 -23.81
C ASN A 83 -1.86 9.76 -23.81
N LEU A 84 -1.76 10.74 -22.93
CA LEU A 84 -2.68 11.87 -22.87
C LEU A 84 -2.57 12.77 -24.10
N MET A 85 -1.37 12.99 -24.63
CA MET A 85 -1.17 13.79 -25.83
C MET A 85 -1.57 13.05 -27.10
N LYS A 86 -1.36 11.72 -27.18
CA LYS A 86 -1.72 10.90 -28.35
C LYS A 86 -3.21 10.54 -28.39
N TYR A 87 -3.76 10.10 -27.27
CA TYR A 87 -5.13 9.58 -27.19
C TYR A 87 -6.12 10.56 -26.55
N GLY A 88 -5.64 11.66 -25.95
CA GLY A 88 -6.50 12.56 -25.19
C GLY A 88 -7.01 11.93 -23.89
N ILE A 89 -8.01 12.58 -23.28
CA ILE A 89 -8.87 11.92 -22.30
C ILE A 89 -9.80 11.01 -23.09
N LEU A 90 -9.45 9.73 -23.20
CA LEU A 90 -10.18 8.75 -24.02
C LEU A 90 -11.61 8.50 -23.50
N ILE A 91 -11.85 8.72 -22.20
CA ILE A 91 -13.14 8.51 -21.56
C ILE A 91 -13.69 9.85 -21.06
N SER A 92 -14.73 10.37 -21.71
CA SER A 92 -15.47 11.52 -21.18
C SER A 92 -16.39 11.04 -20.04
N PRO A 93 -16.19 11.49 -18.79
CA PRO A 93 -16.95 10.99 -17.64
C PRO A 93 -18.45 11.29 -17.75
N LEU A 94 -18.82 12.39 -18.40
CA LEU A 94 -20.22 12.77 -18.65
C LEU A 94 -20.92 11.83 -19.63
N GLN A 95 -20.24 11.38 -20.69
CA GLN A 95 -20.82 10.45 -21.65
C GLN A 95 -20.97 9.05 -21.06
N TRP A 96 -19.99 8.61 -20.25
CA TRP A 96 -20.12 7.37 -19.50
C TRP A 96 -21.30 7.42 -18.53
N LEU A 97 -21.46 8.52 -17.79
CA LEU A 97 -22.60 8.71 -16.88
C LEU A 97 -23.95 8.72 -17.63
N TYR A 98 -24.00 9.35 -18.82
CA TYR A 98 -25.18 9.34 -19.67
C TYR A 98 -25.51 7.91 -20.14
N PHE A 99 -24.53 7.15 -20.63
CA PHE A 99 -24.69 5.76 -21.03
C PHE A 99 -25.19 4.86 -19.89
N VAL A 100 -24.62 5.01 -18.69
CA VAL A 100 -25.07 4.28 -17.48
C VAL A 100 -26.53 4.60 -17.11
N THR A 101 -26.98 5.84 -17.35
CA THR A 101 -28.34 6.27 -17.02
C THR A 101 -29.36 5.84 -18.06
N THR A 102 -28.97 5.78 -19.34
CA THR A 102 -29.85 5.39 -20.45
C THR A 102 -29.98 3.87 -20.59
N ASP A 103 -28.91 3.10 -20.37
CA ASP A 103 -28.90 1.63 -20.47
C ASP A 103 -28.39 0.95 -19.18
N PRO A 104 -29.16 0.97 -18.07
CA PRO A 104 -28.72 0.38 -16.79
C PRO A 104 -28.46 -1.14 -16.85
N TRP A 105 -29.03 -1.81 -17.85
CA TRP A 105 -28.96 -3.26 -18.03
C TRP A 105 -27.70 -3.71 -18.77
N ASN A 106 -26.97 -2.82 -19.44
CA ASN A 106 -25.77 -3.18 -20.22
C ASN A 106 -24.54 -3.47 -19.36
N CYS A 107 -24.48 -2.92 -18.15
CA CYS A 107 -23.33 -3.07 -17.26
C CYS A 107 -23.68 -3.95 -16.05
N PRO A 108 -23.53 -5.29 -16.14
CA PRO A 108 -23.92 -6.21 -15.06
C PRO A 108 -23.19 -5.89 -13.76
N TYR A 109 -21.95 -5.40 -13.80
CA TYR A 109 -21.19 -5.03 -12.61
C TYR A 109 -21.74 -3.79 -11.88
N LEU A 110 -22.20 -2.78 -12.62
CA LEU A 110 -22.83 -1.60 -12.03
C LEU A 110 -24.19 -1.95 -11.43
N LEU A 111 -24.96 -2.79 -12.14
CA LEU A 111 -26.23 -3.31 -11.65
C LEU A 111 -26.03 -4.13 -10.36
N LEU A 112 -25.02 -5.01 -10.32
CA LEU A 112 -24.62 -5.75 -9.11
C LEU A 112 -24.29 -4.81 -7.94
N ALA A 113 -23.50 -3.77 -8.18
CA ALA A 113 -23.15 -2.80 -7.15
C ALA A 113 -24.38 -2.03 -6.65
N LEU A 114 -25.28 -1.62 -7.54
CA LEU A 114 -26.51 -0.90 -7.17
C LEU A 114 -27.46 -1.81 -6.36
N LEU A 115 -27.68 -3.05 -6.81
CA LEU A 115 -28.52 -4.02 -6.08
C LEU A 115 -27.93 -4.36 -4.71
N SER A 116 -26.60 -4.47 -4.59
CA SER A 116 -25.93 -4.64 -3.30
C SER A 116 -26.27 -3.49 -2.34
N ASN A 117 -26.24 -2.24 -2.80
CA ASN A 117 -26.65 -1.10 -1.98
C ASN A 117 -28.13 -1.15 -1.57
N ILE A 118 -29.02 -1.60 -2.47
CA ILE A 118 -30.45 -1.78 -2.15
C ILE A 118 -30.64 -2.81 -1.03
N THR A 119 -29.91 -3.93 -1.06
CA THR A 119 -30.02 -4.95 0.00
C THR A 119 -29.55 -4.45 1.36
N VAL A 120 -28.53 -3.58 1.41
CA VAL A 120 -28.07 -2.91 2.64
C VAL A 120 -29.13 -1.93 3.17
N LEU A 121 -29.77 -1.17 2.28
CA LEU A 121 -30.89 -0.30 2.68
C LEU A 121 -32.09 -1.10 3.18
N ALA A 122 -32.37 -2.26 2.56
CA ALA A 122 -33.44 -3.15 3.00
C ALA A 122 -33.16 -3.74 4.39
N SER A 123 -31.93 -4.14 4.70
CA SER A 123 -31.58 -4.62 6.04
C SER A 123 -31.76 -3.52 7.10
N LEU A 124 -31.39 -2.28 6.79
CA LEU A 124 -31.62 -1.13 7.68
C LEU A 124 -33.11 -0.81 7.86
N PHE A 125 -33.91 -0.99 6.81
CA PHE A 125 -35.36 -0.77 6.89
C PHE A 125 -36.01 -1.78 7.85
N ILE A 126 -35.61 -3.05 7.77
CA ILE A 126 -36.08 -4.11 8.65
C ILE A 126 -35.67 -3.83 10.11
N GLU A 127 -34.44 -3.38 10.33
CA GLU A 127 -33.97 -2.96 11.65
C GLU A 127 -34.85 -1.86 12.25
N LYS A 128 -35.20 -0.87 11.42
CA LYS A 128 -36.09 0.23 11.80
C LYS A 128 -37.52 -0.23 12.09
N MET A 129 -38.01 -1.27 11.42
CA MET A 129 -39.30 -1.89 11.71
C MET A 129 -39.31 -2.66 13.04
N ILE A 130 -38.21 -3.37 13.35
CA ILE A 130 -38.03 -4.09 14.63
C ILE A 130 -37.99 -3.09 15.79
N ALA A 131 -37.26 -1.97 15.63
CA ALA A 131 -37.19 -0.91 16.62
C ALA A 131 -38.58 -0.30 16.95
N ARG A 132 -39.52 -0.31 15.99
CA ARG A 132 -40.91 0.13 16.17
C ARG A 132 -41.85 -0.94 16.74
N ARG A 133 -41.33 -2.11 17.17
CA ARG A 133 -42.09 -3.24 17.73
C ARG A 133 -43.12 -3.84 16.75
N TRP A 134 -42.96 -3.65 15.45
CA TRP A 134 -43.90 -4.16 14.44
C TRP A 134 -43.69 -5.65 14.09
N LEU A 135 -42.50 -6.18 14.33
CA LEU A 135 -42.13 -7.56 13.97
C LEU A 135 -41.61 -8.32 15.18
N PRO A 136 -42.00 -9.61 15.36
CA PRO A 136 -41.43 -10.47 16.38
C PRO A 136 -40.00 -10.90 16.00
N GLU A 137 -39.15 -11.07 17.00
CA GLU A 137 -37.70 -11.32 16.84
C GLU A 137 -37.37 -12.57 16.02
N LEU A 138 -38.17 -13.63 16.15
CA LEU A 138 -37.97 -14.88 15.41
C LEU A 138 -38.17 -14.71 13.90
N ILE A 139 -39.22 -13.98 13.50
CA ILE A 139 -39.53 -13.72 12.08
C ILE A 139 -38.48 -12.77 11.50
N ALA A 140 -38.07 -11.76 12.26
CA ALA A 140 -36.98 -10.87 11.86
C ALA A 140 -35.67 -11.62 11.61
N ALA A 141 -35.27 -12.53 12.52
CA ALA A 141 -34.08 -13.34 12.37
C ALA A 141 -34.12 -14.22 11.11
N ALA A 142 -35.27 -14.86 10.83
CA ALA A 142 -35.45 -15.65 9.62
C ALA A 142 -35.31 -14.81 8.34
N ILE A 143 -35.88 -13.60 8.33
CA ILE A 143 -35.77 -12.67 7.20
C ILE A 143 -34.31 -12.23 6.99
N TYR A 144 -33.56 -11.94 8.07
CA TYR A 144 -32.14 -11.58 7.95
C TYR A 144 -31.29 -12.71 7.37
N ILE A 145 -31.50 -13.95 7.82
CA ILE A 145 -30.80 -15.12 7.27
C ILE A 145 -31.10 -15.27 5.78
N ALA A 146 -32.37 -15.09 5.38
CA ALA A 146 -32.75 -15.14 3.97
C ALA A 146 -32.09 -14.02 3.16
N ILE A 147 -32.12 -12.77 3.63
CA ILE A 147 -31.51 -11.63 2.93
C ILE A 147 -29.99 -11.81 2.78
N LEU A 148 -29.30 -12.24 3.85
CA LEU A 148 -27.86 -12.50 3.80
C LEU A 148 -27.52 -13.65 2.85
N SER A 149 -28.32 -14.73 2.87
CA SER A 149 -28.11 -15.85 1.95
C SER A 149 -28.25 -15.41 0.49
N VAL A 150 -29.29 -14.63 0.17
CA VAL A 150 -29.51 -14.08 -1.17
C VAL A 150 -28.41 -13.11 -1.56
N HIS A 151 -27.98 -12.22 -0.65
CA HIS A 151 -26.94 -11.25 -0.92
C HIS A 151 -25.60 -11.90 -1.26
N ILE A 152 -25.26 -13.02 -0.61
CA ILE A 152 -24.02 -13.76 -0.87
C ILE A 152 -24.13 -14.61 -2.15
N THR A 153 -25.27 -15.25 -2.41
CA THR A 153 -25.43 -16.10 -3.61
C THR A 153 -25.63 -15.30 -4.89
N PHE A 154 -26.21 -14.10 -4.80
CA PHE A 154 -26.52 -13.25 -5.95
C PHE A 154 -25.30 -12.90 -6.84
N PRO A 155 -24.17 -12.37 -6.33
CA PRO A 155 -22.99 -12.09 -7.17
C PRO A 155 -22.37 -13.37 -7.74
N VAL A 156 -22.44 -14.50 -7.01
CA VAL A 156 -21.94 -15.79 -7.49
C VAL A 156 -22.75 -16.27 -8.69
N ILE A 157 -24.09 -16.22 -8.60
CA ILE A 157 -24.97 -16.61 -9.70
C ILE A 157 -24.73 -15.74 -10.93
N VAL A 158 -24.70 -14.41 -10.76
CA VAL A 158 -24.52 -13.48 -11.89
C VAL A 158 -23.14 -13.65 -12.55
N THR A 159 -22.07 -13.81 -11.77
CA THR A 159 -20.72 -14.00 -12.33
C THR A 159 -20.58 -15.34 -13.05
N VAL A 160 -21.16 -16.42 -12.53
CA VAL A 160 -21.20 -17.72 -13.22
C VAL A 160 -22.01 -17.62 -14.52
N ILE A 161 -23.16 -16.96 -14.49
CA ILE A 161 -24.00 -16.75 -15.68
C ILE A 161 -23.23 -15.97 -16.75
N VAL A 162 -22.60 -14.84 -16.39
CA VAL A 162 -21.78 -14.04 -17.32
C VAL A 162 -20.63 -14.86 -17.89
N GLN A 163 -19.94 -15.64 -17.06
CA GLN A 163 -18.86 -16.51 -17.49
C GLN A 163 -19.32 -17.59 -18.48
N VAL A 164 -20.49 -18.19 -18.23
CA VAL A 164 -21.09 -19.19 -19.13
C VAL A 164 -21.50 -18.56 -20.46
N TYR A 165 -22.16 -17.39 -20.45
CA TYR A 165 -22.49 -16.67 -21.68
C TYR A 165 -21.24 -16.31 -22.49
N LEU A 166 -20.16 -15.89 -21.83
CA LEU A 166 -18.89 -15.59 -22.49
C LEU A 166 -18.26 -16.82 -23.13
N SER A 167 -18.36 -17.99 -22.48
CA SER A 167 -17.81 -19.26 -22.99
C SER A 167 -18.57 -19.85 -24.19
N LEU A 168 -19.81 -19.44 -24.42
CA LEU A 168 -20.65 -19.91 -25.53
C LEU A 168 -20.47 -19.10 -26.83
N ILE A 169 -19.73 -17.99 -26.80
CA ILE A 169 -19.51 -17.15 -27.97
C ILE A 169 -18.16 -17.51 -28.63
N PRO A 170 -18.13 -17.94 -29.90
CA PRO A 170 -16.90 -18.29 -30.59
C PRO A 170 -15.96 -17.09 -30.76
N HIS A 171 -14.66 -17.39 -30.78
CA HIS A 171 -13.48 -16.55 -30.55
C HIS A 171 -13.31 -15.28 -31.45
N GLU A 172 -14.23 -14.99 -32.36
CA GLU A 172 -14.19 -13.83 -33.27
C GLU A 172 -14.79 -12.55 -32.64
N ASN A 173 -15.59 -12.67 -31.58
CA ASN A 173 -16.33 -11.54 -30.98
C ASN A 173 -15.74 -11.01 -29.67
N PHE A 174 -14.57 -11.50 -29.26
CA PHE A 174 -13.94 -11.15 -27.97
C PHE A 174 -13.69 -9.65 -27.82
N THR A 175 -13.45 -8.95 -28.94
CA THR A 175 -13.26 -7.49 -28.99
C THR A 175 -14.55 -6.70 -28.84
N ALA A 176 -15.70 -7.21 -29.32
CA ALA A 176 -16.97 -6.50 -29.32
C ALA A 176 -17.70 -6.54 -27.96
N ILE A 177 -17.55 -7.64 -27.21
CA ILE A 177 -18.20 -7.80 -25.90
C ILE A 177 -17.41 -7.07 -24.81
N SER A 178 -16.08 -7.03 -24.93
CA SER A 178 -15.23 -6.24 -24.04
C SER A 178 -15.45 -4.73 -24.18
N THR A 179 -15.88 -4.25 -25.35
CA THR A 179 -16.29 -2.85 -25.58
C THR A 179 -17.74 -2.54 -25.21
N ALA A 180 -18.56 -3.56 -24.97
CA ALA A 180 -19.95 -3.39 -24.52
C ALA A 180 -20.11 -3.52 -23.00
N ALA A 181 -19.16 -4.18 -22.34
CA ALA A 181 -19.14 -4.37 -20.88
C ALA A 181 -18.53 -3.17 -20.10
N CYS A 182 -18.05 -2.12 -20.79
CA CYS A 182 -17.60 -0.84 -20.24
C CYS A 182 -17.79 0.30 -21.25
#